data_AF-A0A0A0C140-F1
#
_entry.id   AF-A0A0A0C140-F1
#
_cell.length_a   1.000
_cell.length_b   1.000
_cell.length_c   1.000
_cell.angle_alpha   90.00
_cell.angle_beta   90.00
_cell.angle_gamma   90.00
#
_symmetry.space_group_name_H-M   'P 1'
#
loop_
_entity.id
_entity.type
_entity.pdbx_description
1 polymer ?
#
loop_
_entity_poly.entity_id
_entity_poly.type
_entity_poly.pdbx_seq_one_letter_code
_entity_poly.pdbx_strand_id
1 'polypeptide(L)'
;MGQETHDTGTERAYLPVAAPPTNHGHTRAAWVTVTLVLLGGVISSLAFIVSQVWMFWAGMGVVVVGVIAGYVLKMLGFGQPTQRREKASEGAVDD
;
A
#
# COMPACT_ATOMS: atom_id res chain seq x y z
N MET A 1 9.23 -26.60 -34.97
CA MET A 1 8.18 -25.74 -34.39
C MET A 1 8.86 -24.68 -33.53
N GLY A 2 9.36 -23.61 -34.17
CA GLY A 2 9.90 -22.45 -33.46
C GLY A 2 8.73 -21.59 -33.04
N GLN A 3 8.60 -21.31 -31.75
CA GLN A 3 7.62 -20.37 -31.23
C GLN A 3 8.01 -18.99 -31.75
N GLU A 4 7.12 -18.39 -32.55
CA GLU A 4 7.23 -17.02 -33.01
C GLU A 4 7.15 -16.10 -31.79
N THR A 5 8.29 -15.54 -31.41
CA THR A 5 8.38 -14.49 -30.41
C THR A 5 7.72 -13.24 -31.00
N HIS A 6 6.44 -13.02 -30.66
CA HIS A 6 5.71 -11.82 -31.01
C HIS A 6 6.47 -10.57 -30.51
N ASP A 7 6.90 -9.78 -31.48
CA ASP A 7 7.64 -8.54 -31.31
C ASP A 7 6.81 -7.51 -30.54
N THR A 8 7.25 -7.27 -29.30
CA THR A 8 6.59 -6.45 -28.29
C THR A 8 6.93 -4.95 -28.48
N GLY A 9 6.94 -4.48 -29.73
CA GLY A 9 7.21 -3.08 -30.10
C GLY A 9 5.95 -2.22 -30.18
N THR A 10 4.87 -2.77 -30.74
CA THR A 10 3.62 -2.05 -31.04
C THR A 10 2.73 -1.86 -29.81
N GLU A 11 2.75 -2.79 -28.86
CA GLU A 11 1.95 -2.74 -27.63
C GLU A 11 2.35 -1.58 -26.69
N ARG A 12 3.63 -1.15 -26.74
CA ARG A 12 4.13 -0.01 -25.96
C ARG A 12 3.80 1.36 -26.57
N ALA A 13 3.49 1.40 -27.87
CA ALA A 13 3.19 2.63 -28.59
C ALA A 13 1.74 3.13 -28.37
N TYR A 14 0.84 2.25 -27.90
CA TYR A 14 -0.57 2.58 -27.63
C TYR A 14 -0.84 2.97 -26.16
N LEU A 15 0.16 2.90 -25.28
CA LEU A 15 -0.02 3.34 -23.91
C LEU A 15 -0.13 4.88 -23.86
N PRO A 16 -1.05 5.46 -23.09
CA PRO A 16 -1.07 6.90 -22.84
C PRO A 16 0.31 7.36 -22.34
N VAL A 17 0.68 8.62 -22.61
CA VAL A 17 2.02 9.19 -22.32
C VAL A 17 2.42 9.17 -20.82
N ALA A 18 1.54 8.69 -19.95
CA ALA A 18 1.84 8.26 -18.60
C ALA A 18 1.65 6.73 -18.49
N ALA A 19 2.75 5.99 -18.29
CA ALA A 19 2.67 4.61 -17.86
C ALA A 19 1.85 4.55 -16.55
N PRO A 20 0.84 3.66 -16.41
CA PRO A 20 0.12 3.50 -15.15
C PRO A 20 1.14 3.28 -14.02
N PRO A 21 0.99 3.93 -12.85
CA PRO A 21 1.93 3.73 -11.76
C PRO A 21 2.00 2.24 -11.40
N THR A 22 3.08 1.58 -11.81
CA THR A 22 3.38 0.16 -11.55
C THR A 22 3.84 -0.01 -10.11
N ASN A 23 2.95 0.32 -9.18
CA ASN A 23 3.13 0.03 -7.77
C ASN A 23 2.32 -1.23 -7.43
N HIS A 24 2.95 -2.39 -7.62
CA HIS A 24 2.37 -3.71 -7.31
C HIS A 24 2.26 -3.99 -5.79
N GLY A 25 1.95 -2.99 -4.98
CA GLY A 25 1.80 -3.14 -3.52
C GLY A 25 3.11 -3.30 -2.75
N HIS A 26 4.27 -3.23 -3.40
CA HIS A 26 5.60 -3.32 -2.76
C HIS A 26 6.04 -2.04 -2.04
N THR A 27 5.13 -1.12 -1.77
CA THR A 27 5.49 0.10 -1.05
C THR A 27 5.84 -0.26 0.40
N ARG A 28 7.07 0.06 0.83
CA ARG A 28 7.56 -0.22 2.18
C ARG A 28 6.61 0.29 3.28
N ALA A 29 5.91 1.40 3.02
CA ALA A 29 4.90 1.96 3.90
C ALA A 29 3.71 1.04 4.16
N ALA A 30 3.19 0.41 3.10
CA ALA A 30 2.07 -0.51 3.22
C ALA A 30 2.47 -1.75 4.01
N TRP A 31 3.64 -2.33 3.70
CA TRP A 31 4.10 -3.56 4.35
C TRP A 31 4.40 -3.35 5.83
N VAL A 32 5.07 -2.26 6.22
CA VAL A 32 5.36 -1.93 7.63
C VAL A 32 4.07 -1.78 8.45
N THR A 33 3.09 -1.06 7.91
CA THR A 33 1.80 -0.85 8.58
C THR A 33 1.06 -2.18 8.78
N VAL A 34 0.97 -2.99 7.71
CA VAL A 34 0.30 -4.29 7.74
C VAL A 34 0.98 -5.25 8.72
N THR A 35 2.31 -5.36 8.69
CA THR A 35 3.06 -6.23 9.60
C THR A 35 2.85 -5.85 11.07
N LEU A 36 2.88 -4.56 11.42
CA LEU A 36 2.65 -4.11 12.79
C LEU A 36 1.23 -4.40 13.27
N VAL A 37 0.23 -4.12 12.44
CA VAL A 37 -1.18 -4.39 12.79
C VAL A 37 -1.44 -5.89 12.92
N LEU A 38 -0.89 -6.72 12.03
CA LEU A 38 -1.02 -8.18 12.12
C LEU A 38 -0.34 -8.73 13.38
N LEU A 39 0.89 -8.31 13.68
CA LEU A 39 1.59 -8.71 14.91
C LEU A 39 0.80 -8.31 16.16
N GLY A 40 0.34 -7.06 16.24
CA GLY A 40 -0.46 -6.59 17.37
C GLY A 40 -1.78 -7.36 17.50
N GLY A 41 -2.43 -7.66 16.37
CA GLY A 41 -3.65 -8.48 16.33
C GLY A 41 -3.42 -9.90 16.83
N VAL A 42 -2.35 -10.56 16.39
CA VAL A 42 -1.98 -11.92 16.84
C VAL A 42 -1.70 -11.94 18.33
N ILE A 43 -0.91 -10.98 18.85
CA ILE A 43 -0.62 -10.87 20.29
C ILE A 43 -1.91 -10.65 21.08
N SER A 44 -2.81 -9.79 20.58
CA SER A 44 -4.09 -9.50 21.23
C SER A 44 -5.02 -10.73 21.25
N SER A 45 -5.12 -11.46 20.14
CA SER A 45 -5.89 -12.70 20.07
C SER A 45 -5.33 -13.79 20.98
N LEU A 46 -4.01 -13.96 21.03
CA LEU A 46 -3.37 -14.92 21.95
C LEU A 46 -3.60 -14.54 23.41
N ALA A 47 -3.46 -13.25 23.76
CA ALA A 47 -3.73 -12.74 25.10
C ALA A 47 -5.17 -12.99 25.56
N PHE A 48 -6.13 -12.90 24.62
CA PHE A 48 -7.53 -13.18 24.91
C PHE A 48 -7.76 -14.66 25.26
N ILE A 49 -7.08 -15.58 24.56
CA ILE A 49 -7.17 -17.03 24.84
C ILE A 49 -6.65 -17.36 26.25
N VAL A 50 -5.57 -16.72 26.68
CA VAL A 50 -4.98 -16.95 28.01
C VAL A 50 -5.60 -16.09 29.13
N SER A 51 -6.70 -15.37 28.85
CA SER A 51 -7.40 -14.48 29.80
C SER A 51 -6.49 -13.42 30.45
N GLN A 52 -5.42 -13.01 29.75
CA GLN A 52 -4.40 -12.13 30.30
C GLN A 52 -4.63 -10.69 29.81
N VAL A 53 -5.44 -9.94 30.57
CA VAL A 53 -5.94 -8.61 30.18
C VAL A 53 -4.81 -7.61 29.90
N TRP A 54 -3.71 -7.64 30.66
CA TRP A 54 -2.58 -6.73 30.45
C TRP A 54 -1.87 -6.97 29.10
N MET A 55 -1.77 -8.23 28.67
CA MET A 55 -1.15 -8.60 27.40
C MET A 55 -2.03 -8.21 26.20
N PHE A 56 -3.36 -8.22 26.38
CA PHE A 56 -4.30 -7.71 25.38
C PHE A 56 -4.09 -6.21 25.12
N TRP A 57 -3.96 -5.41 26.19
CA TRP A 57 -3.68 -3.98 26.05
C TRP A 57 -2.29 -3.70 25.46
N ALA A 58 -1.29 -4.51 25.78
CA ALA A 58 0.03 -4.44 25.14
C ALA A 58 -0.08 -4.69 23.62
N GLY A 59 -0.83 -5.72 23.20
CA GLY A 59 -1.10 -6.00 21.79
C GLY A 59 -1.86 -4.87 21.09
N MET A 60 -2.89 -4.31 21.73
CA MET A 60 -3.62 -3.14 21.23
C MET A 60 -2.72 -1.91 21.09
N GLY A 61 -1.77 -1.70 22.01
CA GLY A 61 -0.76 -0.66 21.90
C GLY A 61 0.08 -0.80 20.62
N VAL A 62 0.49 -2.02 20.27
CA VAL A 62 1.23 -2.30 19.03
C VAL A 62 0.39 -1.98 17.78
N VAL A 63 -0.90 -2.32 17.79
CA VAL A 63 -1.81 -1.98 16.68
C VAL A 63 -1.89 -0.46 16.48
N VAL A 64 -2.07 0.29 17.57
CA VAL A 64 -2.11 1.76 17.51
C VAL A 64 -0.81 2.34 16.97
N VAL A 65 0.34 1.84 17.43
CA VAL A 65 1.65 2.24 16.90
C VAL A 65 1.77 1.93 15.40
N GLY A 66 1.27 0.79 14.95
CA GLY A 66 1.23 0.41 13.53
C GLY A 66 0.43 1.40 12.69
N VAL A 67 -0.75 1.81 13.16
CA VAL A 67 -1.60 2.80 12.47
C VAL A 67 -0.92 4.17 12.41
N ILE A 68 -0.32 4.61 13.52
CA ILE A 68 0.41 5.88 13.58
C ILE A 68 1.60 5.86 12.61
N ALA A 69 2.38 4.77 12.61
CA ALA A 69 3.49 4.61 11.68
C ALA A 69 3.03 4.70 10.22
N GLY A 70 1.95 4.00 9.86
CA GLY A 70 1.38 4.08 8.51
C GLY A 70 0.95 5.50 8.12
N TYR A 71 0.36 6.25 9.06
CA TYR A 71 -0.02 7.64 8.84
C TYR A 71 1.20 8.55 8.64
N VAL A 72 2.26 8.37 9.44
CA VAL A 72 3.52 9.10 9.30
C VAL A 72 4.18 8.78 7.96
N LEU A 73 4.25 7.51 7.54
CA LEU A 73 4.83 7.16 6.25
C LEU A 73 4.03 7.72 5.07
N LYS A 74 2.70 7.81 5.19
CA LYS A 74 1.86 8.52 4.22
C LYS A 74 2.21 10.01 4.14
N MET A 75 2.44 10.66 5.28
CA MET A 75 2.84 12.07 5.33
C MET A 75 4.22 12.32 4.73
N LEU A 76 5.16 11.38 4.92
CA LEU A 76 6.51 11.44 4.38
C LEU A 76 6.59 11.18 2.87
N GLY A 77 5.47 11.01 2.17
CA GLY A 77 5.45 10.80 0.72
C GLY A 77 5.78 9.37 0.28
N PHE A 78 5.90 8.43 1.23
CA PHE A 78 5.96 7.00 0.92
C PHE A 78 4.57 6.41 0.65
N GLY A 79 3.51 7.22 0.64
CA GLY A 79 2.18 6.82 0.20
C GLY A 79 2.02 6.98 -1.31
N GLN A 80 1.19 6.14 -1.93
CA GLN A 80 0.91 6.21 -3.37
C GLN A 80 0.19 7.53 -3.71
N PRO A 81 0.60 8.27 -4.76
CA PRO A 81 -0.10 9.46 -5.18
C PRO A 81 -1.52 9.10 -5.63
N THR A 82 -2.51 9.72 -5.00
CA THR A 82 -3.92 9.55 -5.34
C THR A 82 -4.20 10.21 -6.70
N GLN A 83 -4.70 9.42 -7.66
CA GLN A 83 -5.10 9.79 -9.03
C GLN A 83 -6.13 10.94 -9.13
N ARG A 84 -6.64 11.43 -7.99
CA ARG A 84 -7.59 12.55 -7.91
C ARG A 84 -6.99 13.89 -8.37
N ARG A 85 -5.66 14.07 -8.24
CA ARG A 85 -5.01 15.32 -8.68
C ARG A 85 -4.80 15.38 -10.19
N GLU A 86 -4.63 14.23 -10.85
CA GLU A 86 -4.34 14.13 -12.28
C GLU A 86 -5.58 14.45 -13.13
N LYS A 87 -6.77 13.98 -12.73
CA LYS A 87 -8.03 14.31 -13.41
C LYS A 87 -8.43 15.78 -13.29
N ALA A 88 -7.97 16.48 -12.25
CA ALA A 88 -8.27 17.90 -12.05
C ALA A 88 -7.38 18.82 -12.91
N SER A 89 -6.18 18.37 -13.28
CA SER A 89 -5.31 19.08 -14.23
C SER A 89 -5.69 18.80 -15.68
N GLU A 90 -6.18 17.60 -15.99
CA GLU A 90 -6.65 17.25 -17.35
C GLU A 90 -7.93 18.04 -17.71
N GLY A 91 -8.91 18.07 -16.81
CA GLY A 91 -10.17 18.81 -17.04
C GLY A 91 -10.06 20.34 -16.98
N ALA A 92 -8.89 20.91 -16.71
CA ALA A 92 -8.65 22.36 -16.72
C ALA A 92 -7.81 22.82 -17.92
N VAL A 93 -7.27 21.88 -18.71
CA VAL A 93 -6.51 22.15 -19.95
C VAL A 93 -7.40 22.00 -21.18
N ASP A 94 -8.54 21.31 -21.05
CA ASP A 94 -9.52 21.06 -22.11
C ASP A 94 -10.67 22.09 -22.18
N ASP A 95 -10.69 23.10 -21.29
CA ASP A 95 -11.61 24.27 -21.30
C ASP A 95 -10.92 25.54 -21.84
#